data_AF-A0A259Q2A5-F1
#
_entry.id   AF-A0A259Q2A5-F1
#
_cell.length_a   1.000
_cell.length_b   1.000
_cell.length_c   1.000
_cell.angle_alpha   90.00
_cell.angle_beta   90.00
_cell.angle_gamma   90.00
#
_symmetry.space_group_name_H-M   'P 1'
#
loop_
_entity.id
_entity.type
_entity.pdbx_description
1 polymer ?
#
loop_
_entity_poly.entity_id
_entity_poly.type
_entity_poly.pdbx_seq_one_letter_code
_entity_poly.pdbx_strand_id
1 'polypeptide(L)'
;MDVVEQQSGATCCVTLSGSLDIYCAAEMRERLAALLRQHPVLELNLAEVEEIDTSGVQLLLAAKQMASNLGHTLKLTAHSAPVLATLELCKLLPYFGDPVVEFGTPRTTKDAA
;
A
#
# COMPACT_ATOMS: atom_id res chain seq x y z
N MET A 1 11.16 -10.88 -3.23
CA MET A 1 10.58 -9.53 -3.05
C MET A 1 11.69 -8.54 -3.31
N ASP A 2 11.63 -7.86 -4.45
CA ASP A 2 12.60 -6.85 -4.80
C ASP A 2 12.07 -5.48 -4.40
N VAL A 3 13.00 -4.56 -4.14
CA VAL A 3 12.67 -3.23 -3.63
C VAL A 3 13.58 -2.20 -4.25
N VAL A 4 12.96 -1.22 -4.90
CA VAL A 4 13.65 -0.07 -5.47
C VAL A 4 13.25 1.18 -4.71
N GLU A 5 14.24 1.87 -4.15
CA GLU A 5 14.06 3.11 -3.40
C GLU A 5 14.46 4.31 -4.27
N GLN A 6 13.64 5.35 -4.27
CA GLN A 6 13.90 6.59 -4.98
C GLN A 6 13.56 7.77 -4.09
N GLN A 7 14.56 8.58 -3.75
CA GLN A 7 14.37 9.79 -2.95
C GLN A 7 14.08 10.99 -3.85
N SER A 8 12.99 11.70 -3.57
CA SER A 8 12.66 12.98 -4.19
C SER A 8 12.34 14.02 -3.11
N GLY A 9 13.33 14.86 -2.80
CA GLY A 9 13.22 15.87 -1.75
C GLY A 9 12.93 15.24 -0.38
N ALA A 10 11.80 15.59 0.23
CA ALA A 10 11.39 15.08 1.54
C ALA A 10 10.66 13.72 1.47
N THR A 11 10.37 13.21 0.27
CA THR A 11 9.60 11.97 0.07
C THR A 11 10.50 10.86 -0.43
N CYS A 12 10.39 9.69 0.19
CA CYS A 12 10.97 8.45 -0.32
C CYS A 12 9.88 7.62 -0.99
N CYS A 13 10.07 7.26 -2.25
CA CYS A 13 9.20 6.33 -2.97
C CYS A 13 9.87 4.96 -3.01
N VAL A 14 9.14 3.92 -2.63
CA VAL A 14 9.62 2.55 -2.56
C VAL A 14 8.71 1.69 -3.43
N THR A 15 9.27 1.12 -4.48
CA THR A 15 8.56 0.16 -5.33
C THR A 15 8.83 -1.24 -4.83
N LEU A 16 7.76 -2.01 -4.57
CA LEU A 16 7.83 -3.40 -4.17
C LEU A 16 7.41 -4.30 -5.32
N SER A 17 8.18 -5.34 -5.60
CA SER A 17 7.87 -6.30 -6.66
C SER A 17 8.04 -7.77 -6.25
N GLY A 18 7.16 -8.62 -6.77
CA GLY A 18 7.02 -10.03 -6.41
C GLY A 18 6.00 -10.28 -5.30
N SER A 19 6.13 -11.40 -4.58
CA SER A 19 5.18 -11.81 -3.54
C SER A 19 5.42 -11.11 -2.19
N LEU A 20 4.37 -10.50 -1.65
CA LEU A 20 4.33 -9.95 -0.29
C LEU A 20 3.72 -10.97 0.68
N ASP A 21 4.56 -11.91 1.12
CA ASP A 21 4.16 -13.09 1.89
C ASP A 21 4.94 -13.24 3.22
N ILE A 22 4.67 -14.32 3.94
CA ILE A 22 5.35 -14.68 5.19
C ILE A 22 6.88 -14.77 5.07
N TYR A 23 7.43 -15.14 3.91
CA TYR A 23 8.87 -15.37 3.74
C TYR A 23 9.64 -14.04 3.69
N CYS A 24 9.05 -13.00 3.11
CA CYS A 24 9.67 -11.67 3.04
C CYS A 24 9.27 -10.73 4.19
N ALA A 25 8.16 -11.00 4.89
CA ALA A 25 7.55 -10.05 5.82
C ALA A 25 8.48 -9.59 6.95
N ALA A 26 9.29 -10.50 7.51
CA ALA A 26 10.20 -10.18 8.60
C ALA A 26 11.30 -9.20 8.16
N GLU A 27 11.96 -9.49 7.03
CA GLU A 27 13.00 -8.63 6.45
C GLU A 27 12.41 -7.27 6.03
N MET A 28 11.25 -7.28 5.37
CA MET A 28 10.62 -6.06 4.90
C MET A 28 10.20 -5.14 6.04
N ARG A 29 9.76 -5.70 7.17
CA ARG A 29 9.44 -4.92 8.37
C ARG A 29 10.63 -4.12 8.88
N GLU A 30 11.80 -4.73 8.93
CA GLU A 30 13.02 -4.06 9.40
C GLU A 30 13.43 -2.94 8.43
N ARG A 31 13.33 -3.20 7.14
CA ARG A 31 13.62 -2.21 6.10
C ARG A 31 12.66 -1.03 6.12
N LEU A 32 11.36 -1.28 6.16
CA LEU A 32 10.34 -0.23 6.27
C LEU A 32 10.52 0.60 7.55
N ALA A 33 10.88 -0.04 8.67
CA ALA A 33 11.17 0.68 9.90
C ALA A 33 12.40 1.59 9.80
N ALA A 34 13.43 1.18 9.07
CA ALA A 34 14.58 2.04 8.78
C ALA A 34 14.19 3.25 7.93
N LEU A 35 13.44 3.02 6.84
CA LEU A 35 12.99 4.06 5.93
C LEU A 35 12.05 5.07 6.60
N LEU A 36 11.08 4.58 7.38
CA LEU A 36 10.15 5.43 8.12
C LEU A 36 10.85 6.29 9.16
N ARG A 37 12.00 5.89 9.72
CA ARG A 37 12.78 6.75 10.62
C ARG A 37 13.55 7.84 9.89
N GLN A 38 13.90 7.62 8.62
CA GLN A 38 14.70 8.55 7.83
C GLN A 38 13.84 9.55 7.05
N HIS A 39 12.63 9.15 6.66
CA HIS A 39 11.78 9.91 5.76
C HIS A 39 10.42 10.23 6.40
N PRO A 40 10.08 11.53 6.58
CA PRO A 40 8.78 11.94 7.09
C PRO A 40 7.60 11.55 6.19
N VAL A 41 7.84 11.33 4.90
CA VAL A 41 6.85 10.86 3.93
C VAL A 41 7.43 9.68 3.16
N LEU A 42 6.77 8.53 3.28
CA LEU A 42 7.09 7.30 2.56
C LEU A 42 5.91 6.92 1.67
N GLU A 43 6.17 6.70 0.38
CA GLU A 43 5.19 6.20 -0.59
C GLU A 43 5.58 4.78 -0.98
N LEU A 44 4.68 3.82 -0.76
CA LEU A 44 4.85 2.44 -1.22
C LEU A 44 4.09 2.27 -2.52
N ASN A 45 4.82 2.07 -3.61
CA ASN A 45 4.27 1.69 -4.90
C ASN A 45 4.12 0.17 -4.94
N LEU A 46 2.87 -0.28 -5.08
CA LEU A 46 2.47 -1.68 -5.01
C LEU A 46 2.07 -2.26 -6.39
N ALA A 47 2.42 -1.58 -7.49
CA ALA A 47 1.97 -1.94 -8.83
C ALA A 47 2.52 -3.29 -9.30
N GLU A 48 3.73 -3.62 -8.84
CA GLU A 48 4.47 -4.83 -9.24
C GLU A 48 4.36 -5.95 -8.19
N VAL A 49 3.48 -5.80 -7.19
CA VAL A 49 3.19 -6.86 -6.23
C VAL A 49 2.29 -7.91 -6.91
N GLU A 50 2.83 -9.10 -7.10
CA GLU A 50 2.19 -10.20 -7.82
C GLU A 50 1.22 -10.99 -6.94
N GLU A 51 1.53 -11.08 -5.64
CA GLU A 51 0.75 -11.82 -4.65
C GLU A 51 0.85 -11.15 -3.28
N ILE A 52 -0.18 -11.31 -2.45
CA ILE A 52 -0.16 -10.86 -1.05
C ILE A 52 -0.94 -11.86 -0.18
N ASP A 53 -0.38 -12.19 0.98
CA ASP A 53 -1.06 -12.98 2.00
C ASP A 53 -1.41 -12.13 3.25
N THR A 54 -1.95 -12.77 4.28
CA THR A 54 -2.28 -12.08 5.54
C THR A 54 -1.04 -11.54 6.28
N SER A 55 0.14 -12.11 6.05
CA SER A 55 1.40 -11.61 6.62
C SER A 55 1.80 -10.30 5.94
N GLY A 56 1.62 -10.21 4.62
CA GLY A 56 1.76 -8.98 3.86
C GLY A 56 0.80 -7.88 4.31
N VAL A 57 -0.47 -8.21 4.55
CA VAL A 57 -1.45 -7.26 5.10
C VAL A 57 -1.02 -6.75 6.49
N GLN A 58 -0.58 -7.65 7.36
CA GLN A 58 -0.08 -7.28 8.70
C GLN A 58 1.15 -6.36 8.63
N LEU A 59 2.05 -6.59 7.66
CA LEU A 59 3.18 -5.71 7.41
C LEU A 59 2.72 -4.30 7.06
N LEU A 60 1.78 -4.16 6.12
CA LEU A 60 1.26 -2.85 5.69
C LEU A 60 0.59 -2.10 6.87
N LEU A 61 -0.18 -2.81 7.69
CA LEU A 61 -0.79 -2.26 8.90
C LEU A 61 0.27 -1.79 9.91
N ALA A 62 1.28 -2.63 10.17
CA ALA A 62 2.36 -2.30 11.10
C ALA A 62 3.17 -1.08 10.62
N ALA A 63 3.45 -0.99 9.32
CA ALA A 63 4.15 0.15 8.72
C ALA A 63 3.32 1.44 8.86
N LYS A 64 2.00 1.40 8.58
CA LYS A 64 1.13 2.56 8.74
C LYS A 64 1.05 3.02 10.20
N GLN A 65 0.91 2.08 11.14
CA GLN A 65 0.92 2.39 12.56
C GLN A 65 2.24 3.00 13.01
N MET A 66 3.37 2.48 12.52
CA MET A 66 4.70 3.01 12.83
C MET A 66 4.87 4.44 12.30
N ALA A 67 4.48 4.70 11.06
CA ALA A 67 4.50 6.04 10.49
C ALA A 67 3.67 7.01 11.35
N SER A 68 2.44 6.62 11.71
CA SER A 68 1.58 7.43 12.58
C SER A 68 2.21 7.70 13.95
N ASN A 69 2.86 6.70 14.56
CA ASN A 69 3.51 6.85 15.86
C ASN A 69 4.73 7.79 15.81
N LEU A 70 5.40 7.89 14.67
CA LEU A 70 6.50 8.82 14.42
C LEU A 70 6.00 10.23 14.02
N GLY A 71 4.70 10.42 13.81
CA GLY A 71 4.16 11.65 13.22
C GLY A 71 4.48 11.79 11.72
N HIS A 72 4.80 10.68 11.06
CA HIS A 72 5.15 10.59 9.65
C HIS A 72 3.94 10.13 8.82
N THR A 73 4.05 10.23 7.50
CA THR A 73 3.02 9.79 6.55
C THR A 73 3.49 8.57 5.77
N LEU A 74 2.67 7.52 5.76
CA LEU A 74 2.78 6.40 4.83
C LEU A 74 1.62 6.47 3.84
N LYS A 75 1.91 6.45 2.55
CA LYS A 75 0.90 6.28 1.49
C LYS A 75 1.11 4.97 0.77
N LEU A 76 0.03 4.26 0.50
CA LEU A 76 0.05 3.16 -0.47
C LEU A 76 -0.40 3.73 -1.82
N THR A 77 0.29 3.37 -2.89
CA THR A 77 0.06 3.92 -4.22
C THR A 77 0.11 2.80 -5.27
N ALA A 78 -0.60 3.02 -6.38
CA ALA A 78 -0.62 2.13 -7.53
C ALA A 78 -0.86 0.65 -7.15
N HIS A 79 -1.93 0.37 -6.40
CA HIS A 79 -2.29 -0.99 -5.98
C HIS A 79 -2.44 -1.94 -7.17
N SER A 80 -1.73 -3.07 -7.14
CA SER A 80 -2.01 -4.18 -8.04
C SER A 80 -3.37 -4.82 -7.70
N ALA A 81 -3.94 -5.57 -8.66
CA ALA A 81 -5.19 -6.29 -8.47
C ALA A 81 -5.22 -7.22 -7.23
N PRO A 82 -4.21 -8.06 -6.95
CA PRO A 82 -4.21 -8.91 -5.75
C PRO A 82 -4.14 -8.10 -4.45
N VAL A 83 -3.43 -6.97 -4.44
CA VAL A 83 -3.37 -6.08 -3.28
C VAL A 83 -4.73 -5.45 -3.04
N LEU A 84 -5.37 -4.89 -4.07
CA LEU A 84 -6.68 -4.27 -3.95
C LEU A 84 -7.73 -5.28 -3.46
N ALA A 85 -7.79 -6.45 -4.07
CA ALA A 85 -8.73 -7.52 -3.71
C ALA A 85 -8.57 -7.97 -2.25
N THR A 86 -7.33 -8.10 -1.78
CA THR A 86 -7.05 -8.51 -0.40
C THR A 86 -7.40 -7.43 0.61
N LEU A 87 -7.07 -6.16 0.33
CA LEU A 87 -7.45 -5.05 1.20
C LEU A 87 -8.96 -4.84 1.25
N GLU A 88 -9.67 -5.06 0.14
CA GLU A 88 -11.13 -5.05 0.08
C GLU A 88 -11.75 -6.17 0.92
N LEU A 89 -11.26 -7.41 0.73
CA LEU A 89 -11.69 -8.58 1.51
C LEU A 89 -11.51 -8.34 3.01
N CYS A 90 -10.40 -7.72 3.41
CA CYS A 90 -10.11 -7.36 4.80
C CYS A 90 -10.82 -6.07 5.28
N LYS A 91 -11.56 -5.37 4.41
CA LYS A 91 -12.21 -4.07 4.68
C LYS A 91 -11.23 -2.98 5.15
N LEU A 92 -10.02 -2.99 4.62
CA LEU A 92 -8.92 -2.09 5.00
C LEU A 92 -8.71 -0.93 4.03
N LEU A 93 -9.40 -0.87 2.88
CA LEU A 93 -9.28 0.27 1.95
C LEU A 93 -9.51 1.64 2.64
N PRO A 94 -10.57 1.83 3.46
CA PRO A 94 -10.76 3.09 4.16
C PRO A 94 -9.68 3.37 5.21
N TYR A 95 -9.10 2.30 5.80
CA TYR A 95 -8.00 2.44 6.75
C TYR A 95 -6.76 3.00 6.08
N PHE A 96 -6.43 2.56 4.85
CA PHE A 96 -5.28 3.08 4.11
C PHE A 96 -5.51 4.45 3.47
N GLY A 97 -6.76 4.88 3.36
CA GLY A 97 -7.13 6.23 2.92
C GLY A 97 -7.23 6.36 1.41
N ASP A 98 -7.30 5.23 0.68
CA ASP A 98 -7.60 5.27 -0.74
C ASP A 98 -9.05 5.69 -0.95
N PRO A 99 -9.31 6.75 -1.75
CA PRO A 99 -10.62 6.88 -2.36
C PRO A 99 -10.78 5.68 -3.29
N VAL A 100 -11.64 4.73 -2.90
CA VAL A 100 -12.06 3.64 -3.78
C VAL A 100 -12.76 4.31 -4.96
N VAL A 101 -12.06 4.46 -6.08
CA VAL A 101 -12.68 4.82 -7.34
C VAL A 101 -13.35 3.55 -7.86
N GLU A 102 -14.59 3.33 -7.44
CA GLU A 102 -15.45 2.41 -8.16
C GLU A 102 -15.59 2.97 -9.58
N PHE A 103 -14.97 2.32 -10.57
CA PHE A 103 -15.33 2.53 -11.97
C PHE A 103 -16.72 1.92 -12.20
N GLY A 104 -17.73 2.58 -11.64
CA GLY A 104 -19.13 2.29 -11.93
C GLY A 104 -19.38 2.62 -13.40
N THR A 105 -19.82 1.62 -14.15
CA THR A 105 -20.41 1.82 -15.47
C THR A 105 -21.52 2.89 -15.35
N PRO A 106 -21.59 3.87 -16.27
CA PRO A 106 -22.60 4.90 -16.19
C PRO A 106 -23.97 4.24 -16.29
N ARG A 107 -24.72 4.30 -15.18
CA ARG A 107 -26.13 3.92 -15.16
C ARG A 107 -26.85 4.98 -15.97
N THR A 108 -27.20 4.64 -17.21
CA THR A 108 -28.01 5.49 -18.08
C THR A 108 -29.37 5.68 -17.42
N THR A 109 -29.57 6.83 -16.78
CA THR A 109 -30.90 7.34 -16.46
C THR A 109 -31.56 7.70 -17.78
N LYS A 110 -32.33 6.75 -18.32
CA LYS A 110 -33.30 7.01 -19.39
C LYS A 110 -34.51 7.68 -18.74
N ASP A 111 -34.49 9.00 -18.70
CA ASP A 111 -35.73 9.77 -18.78
C ASP A 111 -36.30 9.57 -20.18
N ALA A 112 -37.44 8.87 -20.29
CA ALA A 112 -38.41 9.03 -21.37
C ALA A 112 -39.61 8.09 -21.14
N ALA A 113 -40.66 8.64 -20.52
CA ALA A 113 -42.08 8.61 -20.95
C ALA A 113 -43.02 8.71 -19.74
#